data_AF-A0A8T6SLD2-F1
#
_entry.id   AF-A0A8T6SLD2-F1
#
_cell.length_a   1.000
_cell.length_b   1.000
_cell.length_c   1.000
_cell.angle_alpha   90.00
_cell.angle_beta   90.00
_cell.angle_gamma   90.00
#
_symmetry.space_group_name_H-M   'P 1'
#
loop_
_entity.id
_entity.type
_entity.pdbx_description
1 polymer ?
#
loop_
_entity_poly.entity_id
_entity_poly.type
_entity_poly.pdbx_seq_one_letter_code
_entity_poly.pdbx_strand_id
1 'polypeptide(L)'
;MSTEEIVQDFAFLHDDIEAILLFNPQEKIRDRERSDVYIILVAPHSSSKTLKEKIRETINLEENKYHVGLFGDLNLKLQHHIIEAHEIAWKQPDFSLSNFFATYRRRWNHHRTGVEEQKRYLLSRGGFIGLLYLIAYFFPSLAFLCIPLSFIVILFIGRKVVEEGRTVSEGQSTEQLMTKYMVFREDEAEYSYVFSS
;
A
#
# COMPACT_ATOMS: atom_id res chain seq x y z
N MET A 1 0.57 -28.51 -8.70
CA MET A 1 0.98 -28.52 -7.30
C MET A 1 -0.25 -28.38 -6.43
N SER A 2 -0.38 -29.19 -5.39
CA SER A 2 -1.54 -29.21 -4.49
C SER A 2 -1.28 -28.41 -3.22
N THR A 3 -2.34 -28.04 -2.50
CA THR A 3 -2.24 -27.34 -1.22
C THR A 3 -1.50 -28.18 -0.17
N GLU A 4 -1.67 -29.50 -0.21
CA GLU A 4 -1.00 -30.44 0.70
C GLU A 4 0.51 -30.46 0.47
N GLU A 5 0.96 -30.39 -0.79
CA GLU A 5 2.40 -30.30 -1.14
C GLU A 5 3.01 -29.02 -0.55
N ILE A 6 2.31 -27.87 -0.68
CA ILE A 6 2.74 -26.59 -0.07
C ILE A 6 2.87 -26.75 1.44
N VAL A 7 1.85 -27.28 2.11
CA VAL A 7 1.89 -27.42 3.57
C VAL A 7 3.04 -28.31 4.01
N GLN A 8 3.31 -29.39 3.26
CA GLN A 8 4.40 -30.30 3.55
C GLN A 8 5.77 -29.63 3.36
N ASP A 9 5.96 -28.88 2.29
CA ASP A 9 7.21 -28.17 2.00
C ASP A 9 7.54 -27.13 3.07
N PHE A 10 6.52 -26.51 3.67
CA PHE A 10 6.67 -25.50 4.73
C PHE A 10 6.53 -26.07 6.15
N ALA A 11 6.42 -27.39 6.31
CA ALA A 11 6.22 -28.03 7.60
C ALA A 11 7.34 -27.72 8.62
N PHE A 12 8.56 -27.50 8.14
CA PHE A 12 9.71 -27.13 8.99
C PHE A 12 9.56 -25.76 9.69
N LEU A 13 8.57 -24.95 9.30
CA LEU A 13 8.28 -23.66 9.91
C LEU A 13 7.08 -23.68 10.87
N HIS A 14 6.38 -24.81 11.06
CA HIS A 14 5.15 -24.85 11.85
C HIS A 14 5.30 -24.34 13.29
N ASP A 15 6.49 -24.45 13.87
CA ASP A 15 6.79 -23.92 15.21
C ASP A 15 7.07 -22.41 15.22
N ASP A 16 7.43 -21.83 14.07
CA ASP A 16 7.78 -20.42 13.91
C ASP A 16 6.65 -19.57 13.29
N ILE A 17 5.60 -20.20 12.74
CA ILE A 17 4.50 -19.52 12.05
C ILE A 17 3.14 -19.96 12.58
N GLU A 18 2.16 -19.08 12.43
CA GLU A 18 0.79 -19.26 12.91
C GLU A 18 -0.18 -19.69 11.80
N ALA A 19 0.14 -19.33 10.55
CA ALA A 19 -0.63 -19.73 9.37
C ALA A 19 0.16 -19.64 8.07
N ILE A 20 -0.26 -20.43 7.09
CA ILE A 20 0.13 -20.39 5.68
C ILE A 20 -1.10 -20.01 4.89
N LEU A 21 -1.02 -18.91 4.15
CA LEU A 21 -2.08 -18.41 3.30
C LEU A 21 -1.65 -18.52 1.84
N LEU A 22 -2.57 -18.89 0.97
CA LEU A 22 -2.41 -18.78 -0.47
C LEU A 22 -3.08 -17.50 -0.93
N PHE A 23 -2.44 -16.80 -1.85
CA PHE A 23 -2.98 -15.59 -2.42
C PHE A 23 -2.75 -15.61 -3.92
N ASN A 24 -3.78 -15.26 -4.69
CA ASN A 24 -3.64 -15.08 -6.12
C ASN A 24 -3.96 -13.63 -6.49
N PRO A 25 -2.95 -12.80 -6.80
CA PRO A 25 -3.20 -11.41 -7.19
C PRO A 25 -4.01 -11.31 -8.50
N GLN A 26 -4.00 -12.37 -9.32
CA GLN A 26 -4.67 -12.39 -10.62
C GLN A 26 -6.07 -13.00 -10.61
N GLU A 27 -6.66 -13.32 -9.45
CA GLU A 27 -8.02 -13.89 -9.37
C GLU A 27 -9.11 -13.04 -10.05
N LYS A 28 -8.85 -11.75 -10.32
CA LYS A 28 -9.74 -10.89 -11.12
C LYS A 28 -9.68 -11.14 -12.63
N ILE A 29 -8.73 -11.95 -13.13
CA ILE A 29 -8.50 -12.23 -14.54
C ILE A 29 -8.69 -13.74 -14.76
N ARG A 30 -9.89 -14.11 -15.22
CA ARG A 30 -10.46 -15.46 -15.26
C ARG A 30 -9.74 -16.52 -16.14
N ASP A 31 -8.58 -16.26 -16.71
CA ASP A 31 -8.16 -17.05 -17.89
C ASP A 31 -6.63 -17.16 -18.12
N ARG A 32 -5.84 -17.44 -17.07
CA ARG A 32 -4.43 -17.81 -17.27
C ARG A 32 -4.04 -19.11 -16.59
N GLU A 33 -3.36 -19.94 -17.37
CA GLU A 33 -2.68 -21.18 -16.99
C GLU A 33 -1.80 -20.94 -15.76
N ARG A 34 -2.13 -21.65 -14.66
CA ARG A 34 -1.37 -21.81 -13.41
C ARG A 34 -0.10 -20.94 -13.30
N SER A 35 -0.33 -19.65 -13.05
CA SER A 35 0.68 -18.66 -12.70
C SER A 35 1.18 -18.91 -11.27
N ASP A 36 2.43 -18.52 -11.01
CA ASP A 36 3.16 -18.69 -9.75
C ASP A 36 2.30 -18.54 -8.49
N VAL A 37 2.51 -19.42 -7.50
CA VAL A 37 1.72 -19.44 -6.27
C VAL A 37 2.33 -18.46 -5.27
N TYR A 38 1.56 -17.46 -4.83
CA TYR A 38 1.99 -16.57 -3.74
C TYR A 38 1.62 -17.17 -2.40
N ILE A 39 2.64 -17.47 -1.60
CA ILE A 39 2.54 -18.07 -0.28
C ILE A 39 2.83 -16.98 0.74
N ILE A 40 1.85 -16.69 1.59
CA ILE A 40 1.99 -15.67 2.63
C ILE A 40 2.03 -16.35 3.99
N LEU A 41 3.14 -16.19 4.69
CA LEU A 41 3.33 -16.73 6.03
C LEU A 41 2.93 -15.69 7.08
N VAL A 42 2.14 -16.12 8.06
CA VAL A 42 1.74 -15.30 9.20
C VAL A 42 2.58 -15.69 10.40
N ALA A 43 3.45 -14.79 10.85
CA ALA A 43 4.40 -15.06 11.93
C ALA A 43 4.58 -13.84 12.84
N PRO A 44 3.55 -13.45 13.62
CA PRO A 44 3.57 -12.21 14.41
C PRO A 44 4.64 -12.15 15.50
N HIS A 45 5.16 -13.29 15.93
CA HIS A 45 6.10 -13.41 17.05
C HIS A 45 7.52 -13.76 16.63
N SER A 46 7.73 -14.00 15.34
CA SER A 46 8.99 -14.49 14.80
C SER A 46 9.76 -13.40 14.06
N SER A 47 11.08 -13.51 14.07
CA SER A 47 11.96 -12.60 13.33
C SER A 47 11.84 -12.84 11.83
N SER A 48 11.42 -11.81 11.08
CA SER A 48 11.32 -11.87 9.62
C SER A 48 12.64 -12.29 8.95
N LYS A 49 13.77 -11.80 9.48
CA LYS A 49 15.09 -12.14 8.95
C LYS A 49 15.38 -13.64 9.10
N THR A 50 15.16 -14.18 10.29
CA THR A 50 15.42 -15.58 10.61
C THR A 50 14.55 -16.52 9.78
N LEU A 51 13.27 -16.17 9.59
CA LEU A 51 12.37 -16.94 8.74
C LEU A 51 12.83 -16.95 7.28
N LYS A 52 13.22 -15.80 6.72
CA LYS A 52 13.73 -15.70 5.34
C LYS A 52 15.00 -16.52 5.14
N GLU A 53 15.91 -16.51 6.12
CA GLU A 53 17.11 -17.35 6.11
C GLU A 53 16.74 -18.84 6.09
N LYS A 54 15.88 -19.30 7.02
CA LYS A 54 15.40 -20.68 7.06
C LYS A 54 14.74 -21.13 5.74
N ILE A 55 13.92 -20.26 5.14
CA ILE A 55 13.25 -20.54 3.86
C ILE A 55 14.27 -20.71 2.74
N ARG A 56 15.24 -19.80 2.62
CA ARG A 56 16.28 -19.84 1.59
C ARG A 56 17.19 -21.06 1.71
N GLU A 57 17.44 -21.52 2.93
CA GLU A 57 18.28 -22.69 3.19
C GLU A 57 17.55 -24.02 2.94
N THR A 58 16.22 -24.06 3.08
CA THR A 58 15.44 -25.30 3.06
C THR A 58 14.66 -25.51 1.76
N ILE A 59 14.15 -24.44 1.14
CA ILE A 59 13.31 -24.50 -0.05
C ILE A 59 14.03 -23.89 -1.24
N ASN A 60 14.10 -24.62 -2.35
CA ASN A 60 14.50 -24.06 -3.65
C ASN A 60 13.32 -23.28 -4.27
N LEU A 61 13.26 -21.97 -4.03
CA LEU A 61 12.16 -21.11 -4.49
C LEU A 61 12.06 -21.01 -6.01
N GLU A 62 13.18 -21.08 -6.74
CA GLU A 62 13.23 -20.96 -8.20
C GLU A 62 12.64 -22.19 -8.90
N GLU A 63 12.93 -23.39 -8.37
CA GLU A 63 12.44 -24.66 -8.92
C GLU A 63 10.95 -24.87 -8.62
N ASN A 64 10.50 -24.44 -7.44
CA ASN A 64 9.13 -24.64 -6.98
C ASN A 64 8.15 -23.54 -7.44
N LYS A 65 8.63 -22.47 -8.07
CA LYS A 65 7.82 -21.35 -8.58
C LYS A 65 6.93 -20.72 -7.49
N TYR A 66 7.49 -20.55 -6.30
CA TYR A 66 6.83 -19.88 -5.19
C TYR A 66 7.26 -18.44 -5.08
N HIS A 67 6.28 -17.56 -4.83
CA HIS A 67 6.53 -16.23 -4.32
C HIS A 67 6.19 -16.21 -2.83
N VAL A 68 7.20 -16.28 -1.97
CA VAL A 68 6.99 -16.37 -0.52
C VAL A 68 7.10 -14.98 0.11
N GLY A 69 6.09 -14.58 0.87
CA GLY A 69 6.06 -13.32 1.61
C GLY A 69 5.74 -13.54 3.08
N LEU A 70 6.26 -12.66 3.94
CA LEU A 70 5.86 -12.59 5.35
C LEU A 70 4.81 -11.51 5.52
N PHE A 71 3.64 -11.84 6.05
CA PHE A 71 2.51 -10.90 6.13
C PHE A 71 2.88 -9.57 6.79
N GLY A 72 3.70 -9.61 7.85
CA GLY A 72 4.14 -8.43 8.60
C GLY A 72 5.04 -7.47 7.81
N ASP A 73 5.76 -7.97 6.81
CA ASP A 73 6.70 -7.18 6.00
C ASP A 73 6.01 -6.50 4.81
N LEU A 74 4.79 -6.93 4.48
CA LEU A 74 4.05 -6.40 3.34
C LEU A 74 3.52 -4.99 3.64
N ASN A 75 3.41 -4.18 2.59
CA ASN A 75 2.78 -2.88 2.72
C ASN A 75 1.28 -3.01 3.06
N LEU A 76 0.69 -1.94 3.62
CA LEU A 76 -0.67 -1.98 4.15
C LEU A 76 -1.73 -2.29 3.09
N LYS A 77 -1.53 -1.85 1.85
CA LYS A 77 -2.44 -2.09 0.72
C LYS A 77 -2.43 -3.57 0.34
N LEU A 78 -1.25 -4.16 0.20
CA LEU A 78 -1.07 -5.57 -0.08
C LEU A 78 -1.63 -6.46 1.05
N GLN A 79 -1.35 -6.10 2.31
CA GLN A 79 -1.95 -6.75 3.48
C GLN A 79 -3.48 -6.74 3.39
N HIS A 80 -4.08 -5.62 2.99
CA HIS A 80 -5.52 -5.52 2.81
C HIS A 80 -6.04 -6.46 1.71
N HIS A 81 -5.38 -6.51 0.55
CA HIS A 81 -5.77 -7.41 -0.54
C HIS A 81 -5.72 -8.89 -0.12
N ILE A 82 -4.66 -9.30 0.60
CA ILE A 82 -4.55 -10.66 1.14
C ILE A 82 -5.67 -10.94 2.14
N ILE A 83 -5.97 -9.99 3.04
CA ILE A 83 -7.08 -10.16 4.00
C ILE A 83 -8.42 -10.40 3.28
N GLU A 84 -8.65 -9.79 2.12
CA GLU A 84 -9.89 -9.91 1.37
C GLU A 84 -10.01 -11.21 0.55
N ALA A 85 -8.90 -11.74 0.04
CA ALA A 85 -8.92 -12.79 -0.98
C ALA A 85 -8.00 -14.00 -0.69
N HIS A 86 -7.45 -14.14 0.51
CA HIS A 86 -6.64 -15.31 0.84
C HIS A 86 -7.46 -16.60 0.92
N GLU A 87 -6.80 -17.69 0.57
CA GLU A 87 -7.18 -19.05 0.95
C GLU A 87 -6.29 -19.54 2.11
N ILE A 88 -6.84 -20.31 3.04
CA ILE A 88 -6.06 -20.85 4.16
C ILE A 88 -5.55 -22.23 3.75
N ALA A 89 -4.23 -22.36 3.58
CA ALA A 89 -3.60 -23.66 3.37
C ALA A 89 -3.39 -24.40 4.70
N TRP A 90 -2.92 -23.68 5.71
CA TRP A 90 -2.68 -24.24 7.05
C TRP A 90 -2.77 -23.14 8.11
N LYS A 91 -3.16 -23.52 9.33
CA LYS A 91 -3.10 -22.64 10.51
C LYS A 91 -2.95 -23.45 11.78
N GLN A 92 -2.35 -22.85 12.80
CA GLN A 92 -2.41 -23.42 14.14
C GLN A 92 -3.88 -23.53 14.62
N PRO A 93 -4.23 -24.59 15.37
CA PRO A 93 -5.61 -24.81 15.83
C PRO A 93 -6.18 -23.61 16.58
N ASP A 94 -5.40 -23.07 17.51
CA ASP A 94 -5.80 -22.00 18.43
C ASP A 94 -5.61 -20.59 17.85
N PHE A 95 -4.97 -20.48 16.69
CA PHE A 95 -4.75 -19.19 16.05
C PHE A 95 -6.00 -18.68 15.35
N SER A 96 -6.41 -17.46 15.71
CA SER A 96 -7.55 -16.75 15.13
C SER A 96 -7.08 -15.71 14.10
N LEU A 97 -7.09 -16.10 12.83
CA LEU A 97 -6.81 -15.21 11.70
C LEU A 97 -7.74 -13.99 11.69
N SER A 98 -9.02 -14.16 12.05
CA SER A 98 -9.98 -13.06 12.10
C SER A 98 -9.57 -11.99 13.12
N ASN A 99 -9.09 -12.41 14.30
CA ASN A 99 -8.62 -11.50 15.34
C ASN A 99 -7.30 -10.84 14.94
N PHE A 100 -6.38 -11.62 14.38
CA PHE A 100 -5.13 -11.10 13.83
C PHE A 100 -5.38 -10.01 12.77
N PHE A 101 -6.24 -10.28 11.79
CA PHE A 101 -6.57 -9.33 10.72
C PHE A 101 -7.38 -8.11 11.18
N ALA A 102 -8.07 -8.16 12.32
CA ALA A 102 -8.85 -7.03 12.81
C ALA A 102 -8.00 -5.77 13.01
N THR A 103 -6.77 -5.93 13.50
CA THR A 103 -5.82 -4.82 13.67
C THR A 103 -5.47 -4.17 12.34
N TYR A 104 -5.21 -4.97 11.31
CA TYR A 104 -4.85 -4.49 9.97
C TYR A 104 -6.03 -3.84 9.25
N ARG A 105 -7.24 -4.39 9.38
CA ARG A 105 -8.48 -3.76 8.86
C ARG A 105 -8.71 -2.38 9.47
N ARG A 106 -8.46 -2.21 10.78
CA ARG A 106 -8.54 -0.90 11.44
C ARG A 106 -7.51 0.09 10.89
N ARG A 107 -6.25 -0.35 10.73
CA ARG A 107 -5.18 0.47 10.14
C ARG A 107 -5.53 0.91 8.71
N TRP A 108 -6.03 -0.02 7.89
CA TRP A 108 -6.46 0.28 6.52
C TRP A 108 -7.61 1.30 6.48
N ASN A 109 -8.63 1.12 7.31
CA ASN A 109 -9.77 2.05 7.37
C ASN A 109 -9.32 3.47 7.76
N HIS A 110 -8.39 3.58 8.71
CA HIS A 110 -7.82 4.86 9.09
C HIS A 110 -7.06 5.50 7.92
N HIS A 111 -6.20 4.74 7.25
CA HIS A 111 -5.46 5.20 6.07
C HIS A 111 -6.39 5.68 4.96
N ARG A 112 -7.40 4.89 4.60
CA ARG A 112 -8.37 5.24 3.55
C ARG A 112 -9.14 6.51 3.88
N THR A 113 -9.56 6.68 5.13
CA THR A 113 -10.30 7.88 5.55
C THR A 113 -9.44 9.13 5.42
N GLY A 114 -8.19 9.08 5.87
CA GLY A 114 -7.25 10.20 5.73
C GLY A 114 -6.95 10.55 4.26
N VAL A 115 -6.78 9.53 3.40
CA VAL A 115 -6.60 9.74 1.95
C VAL A 115 -7.83 10.40 1.33
N GLU A 116 -9.04 9.95 1.67
CA GLU A 116 -10.29 10.52 1.15
C GLU A 116 -10.55 11.95 1.67
N GLU A 117 -10.18 12.26 2.91
CA GLU A 117 -10.22 13.63 3.43
C GLU A 117 -9.23 14.53 2.71
N GLN A 118 -8.02 14.05 2.45
CA GLN A 118 -7.00 14.80 1.72
C GLN A 118 -7.42 15.02 0.26
N LYS A 119 -7.98 14.00 -0.41
CA LYS A 119 -8.59 14.14 -1.74
C LYS A 119 -9.71 15.16 -1.75
N ARG A 120 -10.64 15.10 -0.78
CA ARG A 120 -11.75 16.07 -0.66
C ARG A 120 -11.24 17.49 -0.43
N TYR A 121 -10.24 17.67 0.43
CA TYR A 121 -9.58 18.95 0.65
C TYR A 121 -8.95 19.48 -0.65
N LEU A 122 -8.22 18.64 -1.38
CA LEU A 122 -7.62 19.01 -2.67
C LEU A 122 -8.68 19.35 -3.71
N LEU A 123 -9.78 18.60 -3.82
CA LEU A 123 -10.88 18.91 -4.74
C LEU A 123 -11.58 20.23 -4.37
N SER A 124 -11.78 20.52 -3.09
CA SER A 124 -12.38 21.78 -2.63
C SER A 124 -11.52 23.02 -2.91
N ARG A 125 -10.18 22.90 -2.87
CA ARG A 125 -9.25 24.02 -3.12
C ARG A 125 -8.78 24.09 -4.58
N GLY A 126 -8.58 22.95 -5.23
CA GLY A 126 -8.24 22.84 -6.64
C GLY A 126 -9.36 23.37 -7.54
N GLY A 127 -10.62 23.21 -7.14
CA GLY A 127 -11.75 23.89 -7.80
C GLY A 127 -11.67 25.41 -7.69
N PHE A 128 -11.21 25.97 -6.57
CA PHE A 128 -11.04 27.41 -6.40
C PHE A 128 -9.85 27.96 -7.19
N ILE A 129 -8.71 27.27 -7.18
CA ILE A 129 -7.53 27.64 -7.98
C ILE A 129 -7.83 27.49 -9.47
N GLY A 130 -8.48 26.40 -9.88
CA GLY A 130 -8.92 26.17 -11.25
C GLY A 130 -9.94 27.21 -11.72
N LEU A 131 -10.89 27.61 -10.86
CA LEU A 131 -11.84 28.68 -11.13
C LEU A 131 -11.15 30.04 -11.25
N LEU A 132 -10.16 30.33 -10.40
CA LEU A 132 -9.35 31.55 -10.50
C LEU A 132 -8.55 31.59 -11.82
N TYR A 133 -7.97 30.47 -12.23
CA TYR A 133 -7.30 30.35 -13.54
C TYR A 133 -8.28 30.52 -14.71
N LEU A 134 -9.48 29.95 -14.60
CA LEU A 134 -10.53 30.08 -15.62
C LEU A 134 -11.02 31.53 -15.74
N ILE A 135 -11.25 32.21 -14.61
CA ILE A 135 -11.64 33.63 -14.57
C ILE A 135 -10.52 34.50 -15.16
N ALA A 136 -9.27 34.25 -14.81
CA ALA A 136 -8.12 34.97 -15.37
C ALA A 136 -7.96 34.74 -16.89
N TYR A 137 -8.31 33.55 -17.38
CA TYR A 137 -8.28 33.20 -18.80
C TYR A 137 -9.39 33.89 -19.60
N PHE A 138 -10.63 33.93 -19.10
CA PHE A 138 -11.76 34.55 -19.81
C PHE A 138 -11.83 36.07 -19.66
N PHE A 139 -11.23 36.64 -18.61
CA PHE A 139 -11.26 38.08 -18.34
C PHE A 139 -9.85 38.63 -18.08
N PRO A 140 -8.99 38.72 -19.12
CA PRO A 140 -7.60 39.15 -18.97
C PRO A 140 -7.46 40.58 -18.45
N SER A 141 -8.46 41.44 -18.66
CA SER A 141 -8.51 42.81 -18.10
C SER A 141 -8.71 42.84 -16.57
N LEU A 142 -9.19 41.74 -15.97
CA LEU A 142 -9.33 41.56 -14.52
C LEU A 142 -8.09 40.89 -13.88
N ALA A 143 -7.13 40.40 -14.69
CA ALA A 143 -5.93 39.73 -14.18
C ALA A 143 -5.07 40.61 -13.28
N PHE A 144 -5.06 41.94 -13.50
CA PHE A 144 -4.33 42.91 -12.67
C PHE A 144 -4.90 43.05 -11.25
N LEU A 145 -6.19 42.75 -11.03
CA LEU A 145 -6.82 42.72 -9.70
C LEU A 145 -6.50 41.43 -8.92
N CYS A 146 -6.05 40.36 -9.59
CA CYS A 146 -5.76 39.06 -8.97
C CYS A 146 -4.31 38.92 -8.47
N ILE A 147 -3.38 39.75 -8.94
CA ILE A 147 -1.96 39.77 -8.52
C ILE A 147 -1.80 40.05 -7.01
N PRO A 148 -2.52 41.01 -6.39
CA PRO A 148 -2.41 41.20 -4.93
C PRO A 148 -3.06 40.07 -4.13
N LEU A 149 -4.08 39.39 -4.67
CA LEU A 149 -4.78 38.29 -3.98
C LEU A 149 -3.96 37.00 -3.93
N SER A 150 -3.20 36.69 -4.99
CA SER A 150 -2.31 35.52 -4.98
C SER A 150 -1.18 35.68 -3.95
N PHE A 151 -0.63 36.89 -3.79
CA PHE A 151 0.34 37.21 -2.74
C PHE A 151 -0.25 37.10 -1.33
N ILE A 152 -1.48 37.57 -1.12
CA ILE A 152 -2.18 37.45 0.17
C ILE A 152 -2.44 35.98 0.52
N VAL A 153 -2.84 35.15 -0.46
CA VAL A 153 -3.07 33.71 -0.25
C VAL A 153 -1.76 32.98 0.06
N ILE A 154 -0.65 33.31 -0.63
CA ILE A 154 0.68 32.75 -0.33
C ILE A 154 1.14 33.15 1.08
N LEU A 155 0.95 34.41 1.48
CA LEU A 155 1.27 34.88 2.83
C LEU A 155 0.38 34.23 3.91
N PHE A 156 -0.90 34.01 3.63
CA PHE A 156 -1.83 33.37 4.57
C PHE A 156 -1.54 31.87 4.73
N ILE A 157 -1.19 31.17 3.64
CA ILE A 157 -0.77 29.77 3.68
C ILE A 157 0.59 29.64 4.40
N GLY A 158 1.55 30.51 4.09
CA GLY A 158 2.86 30.52 4.75
C GLY A 158 2.76 30.76 6.26
N ARG A 159 1.90 31.71 6.68
CA ARG A 159 1.70 32.04 8.09
C ARG A 159 1.01 30.92 8.88
N LYS A 160 0.05 30.21 8.28
CA LYS A 160 -0.65 29.09 8.94
C LYS A 160 0.21 27.82 9.07
N VAL A 161 1.13 27.60 8.12
CA VAL A 161 2.11 26.50 8.19
C VAL A 161 3.11 26.69 9.33
N VAL A 162 3.47 27.95 9.63
CA VAL A 162 4.35 28.30 10.77
C VAL A 162 3.62 28.16 12.11
N GLU A 163 2.32 28.48 12.19
CA GLU A 163 1.52 28.34 13.42
C GLU A 163 1.18 26.87 13.77
N GLU A 164 1.07 25.97 12.79
CA GLU A 164 0.74 24.55 13.01
C GLU A 164 1.96 23.65 13.30
N GLY A 165 3.17 24.22 13.47
CA GLY A 165 4.36 23.48 13.93
C GLY A 165 4.83 22.36 13.01
N ARG A 166 4.35 22.31 11.76
CA ARG A 166 4.83 21.36 10.75
C ARG A 166 5.87 22.06 9.91
N THR A 167 7.13 21.79 10.21
CA THR A 167 8.25 22.11 9.33
C THR A 167 8.05 21.37 8.00
N VAL A 168 7.47 22.06 7.01
CA VAL A 168 7.63 21.68 5.62
C VAL A 168 9.10 21.88 5.31
N SER A 169 9.85 20.80 5.06
CA SER A 169 11.23 20.91 4.61
C SER A 169 11.24 21.72 3.32
N GLU A 170 11.86 22.90 3.36
CA GLU A 170 12.12 23.73 2.18
C GLU A 170 12.78 22.87 1.10
N GLY A 171 12.17 22.80 -0.10
CA GLY A 171 12.82 22.21 -1.27
C GLY A 171 11.95 21.35 -2.18
N GLN A 172 10.71 20.98 -1.80
CA GLN A 172 9.88 20.19 -2.72
C GLN A 172 9.22 21.06 -3.79
N SER A 173 9.61 20.86 -5.05
CA SER A 173 8.96 21.51 -6.19
C SER A 173 7.51 21.04 -6.31
N THR A 174 6.65 21.90 -6.86
CA THR A 174 5.24 21.57 -7.20
C THR A 174 5.13 20.31 -8.06
N GLU A 175 6.17 19.99 -8.83
CA GLU A 175 6.31 18.77 -9.63
C GLU A 175 6.52 17.53 -8.76
N GLN A 176 7.37 17.61 -7.71
CA GLN A 176 7.58 16.51 -6.77
C GLN A 176 6.32 16.19 -5.95
N LEU A 177 5.52 17.22 -5.66
CA LEU A 177 4.20 17.03 -5.09
C LEU A 177 3.30 16.31 -6.10
N MET A 178 3.17 16.80 -7.34
CA MET A 178 2.35 16.17 -8.39
C MET A 178 2.73 14.70 -8.67
N THR A 179 4.02 14.36 -8.73
CA THR A 179 4.49 12.99 -8.95
C THR A 179 4.15 12.08 -7.77
N LYS A 180 4.24 12.58 -6.53
CA LYS A 180 3.73 11.86 -5.35
C LYS A 180 2.20 11.62 -5.40
N TYR A 181 1.48 12.43 -6.18
CA TYR A 181 0.01 12.35 -6.32
C TYR A 181 -0.47 11.64 -7.60
N MET A 182 0.42 11.31 -8.55
CA MET A 182 0.10 10.57 -9.81
C MET A 182 0.34 9.06 -9.74
N VAL A 183 0.85 8.53 -8.63
CA VAL A 183 1.06 7.10 -8.42
C VAL A 183 -0.28 6.41 -8.13
N PHE A 184 -1.13 6.26 -9.16
CA PHE A 184 -2.38 5.49 -9.11
C PHE A 184 -2.47 4.43 -10.21
N ARG A 185 -1.32 4.07 -10.80
CA ARG A 185 -1.17 2.90 -11.68
C ARG A 185 0.09 2.13 -11.28
N GLU A 186 0.03 1.46 -10.13
CA GLU A 186 1.14 0.62 -9.63
C GLU A 186 0.68 -0.78 -9.22
N ASP A 187 -0.52 -1.21 -9.63
CA ASP A 187 -1.05 -2.49 -9.17
C ASP A 187 -0.23 -3.70 -9.67
N GLU A 188 0.57 -3.64 -10.75
CA GLU A 188 1.38 -4.80 -11.19
C GLU A 188 2.86 -4.74 -10.76
N ALA A 189 3.42 -3.54 -10.61
CA ALA A 189 4.83 -3.35 -10.22
C ALA A 189 5.05 -3.61 -8.72
N GLU A 190 4.03 -3.31 -7.90
CA GLU A 190 4.07 -3.42 -6.45
C GLU A 190 4.14 -4.89 -5.98
N TYR A 191 3.44 -5.82 -6.65
CA TYR A 191 3.57 -7.25 -6.37
C TYR A 191 4.95 -7.76 -6.78
N SER A 192 5.41 -7.43 -7.99
CA SER A 192 6.70 -7.90 -8.50
C SER A 192 7.86 -7.53 -7.58
N TYR A 193 7.90 -6.28 -7.07
CA TYR A 193 9.00 -5.80 -6.21
C TYR A 193 9.05 -6.49 -4.84
N VAL A 194 7.90 -6.79 -4.25
CA VAL A 194 7.83 -7.38 -2.90
C VAL A 194 8.28 -8.84 -2.91
N PHE A 195 8.05 -9.56 -3.99
CA PHE A 195 8.37 -10.98 -4.10
C PHE A 195 9.70 -11.27 -4.82
N SER A 196 10.39 -10.25 -5.33
CA SER A 196 11.66 -10.37 -6.06
C SER A 196 12.92 -10.08 -5.21
N SER A 197 12.89 -10.15 -3.87
CA SER A 197 14.00 -9.70 -2.99
C SER A 197 14.49 -10.70 -1.94
#